data_AF-A0A7S1U104-F1
#
_entry.id   AF-A0A7S1U104-F1
#
_cell.length_a   1.000
_cell.length_b   1.000
_cell.length_c   1.000
_cell.angle_alpha   90.00
_cell.angle_beta   90.00
_cell.angle_gamma   90.00
#
_symmetry.space_group_name_H-M   'P 1'
#
loop_
_entity.id
_entity.type
_entity.pdbx_description
1 polymer ?
#
loop_
_entity_poly.entity_id
_entity_poly.type
_entity_poly.pdbx_seq_one_letter_code
_entity_poly.pdbx_strand_id
1 'polypeptide(L)'
;EVDVVDPIVEDLPLLQKPYFAYRKGEAPEAIEALSKRLLDADAYICVTPEYNHAPSPALLNLINHFGSSTFGFKPSLIVSYSAGQWGGTRAAHALRPALSELGCIPVSAMVHVPRAGEALSADGAPA
;
A
#
# COMPACT_ATOMS: atom_id res chain seq x y z
N GLU A 1 8.59 -14.87 4.45
CA GLU A 1 9.57 -13.81 4.16
C GLU A 1 8.83 -12.48 4.06
N VAL A 2 9.50 -11.35 4.31
CA VAL A 2 8.86 -10.02 4.24
C VAL A 2 9.68 -9.14 3.30
N ASP A 3 9.05 -8.67 2.23
CA ASP A 3 9.59 -7.65 1.33
C ASP A 3 8.91 -6.31 1.63
N VAL A 4 9.71 -5.27 1.89
CA VAL A 4 9.22 -3.93 2.24
C VAL A 4 9.29 -3.04 1.00
N VAL A 5 8.14 -2.53 0.59
CA VAL A 5 8.00 -1.56 -0.50
C VAL A 5 7.71 -0.20 0.10
N ASP A 6 8.70 0.69 0.07
CA ASP A 6 8.59 2.07 0.57
C ASP A 6 8.50 3.05 -0.61
N PRO A 7 7.40 3.80 -0.78
CA PRO A 7 7.27 4.77 -1.86
C PRO A 7 8.42 5.78 -1.98
N ILE A 8 9.13 6.10 -0.89
CA ILE A 8 10.31 6.98 -0.91
C ILE A 8 11.52 6.26 -1.53
N VAL A 9 11.70 4.97 -1.23
CA VAL A 9 12.81 4.16 -1.74
C VAL A 9 12.57 3.76 -3.20
N GLU A 10 11.33 3.42 -3.55
CA GLU A 10 10.96 3.07 -4.93
C GLU A 10 11.02 4.29 -5.89
N ASP A 11 10.93 5.52 -5.34
CA ASP A 11 11.01 6.80 -6.07
C ASP A 11 10.20 6.81 -7.38
N LEU A 12 8.97 6.29 -7.32
CA LEU A 12 8.12 6.23 -8.50
C LEU A 12 7.63 7.64 -8.87
N PRO A 13 7.62 7.99 -10.17
CA PRO A 13 7.05 9.25 -10.60
C PRO A 13 5.56 9.31 -10.27
N LEU A 14 5.01 10.52 -10.21
CA LEU A 14 3.55 10.69 -10.24
C LEU A 14 2.98 9.95 -11.44
N LEU A 15 1.91 9.19 -11.23
CA LEU A 15 1.31 8.36 -12.25
C LEU A 15 0.97 9.20 -13.49
N GLN A 16 1.73 8.98 -14.57
CA GLN A 16 1.42 9.49 -15.91
C GLN A 16 0.92 8.37 -16.81
N LYS A 17 1.50 7.17 -16.65
CA LYS A 17 1.22 5.99 -17.47
C LYS A 17 1.34 4.73 -16.60
N PRO A 18 0.31 3.89 -16.51
CA PRO A 18 0.38 2.66 -15.73
C PRO A 18 1.23 1.60 -16.44
N TYR A 19 1.80 0.68 -15.67
CA TYR A 19 2.69 -0.40 -16.11
C TYR A 19 2.12 -1.20 -17.29
N PHE A 20 0.85 -1.62 -17.22
CA PHE A 20 0.19 -2.40 -18.27
C PHE A 20 -0.03 -1.64 -19.59
N ALA A 21 0.21 -0.33 -19.63
CA ALA A 21 0.15 0.48 -20.85
C ALA A 21 1.52 0.60 -21.56
N TYR A 22 2.61 0.12 -20.96
CA TYR A 22 3.90 0.03 -21.64
C TYR A 22 3.92 -1.18 -22.57
N ARG A 23 4.65 -1.07 -23.68
CA ARG A 23 4.99 -2.27 -24.46
C ARG A 23 6.01 -3.07 -23.65
N LYS A 24 6.04 -4.37 -23.90
CA LYS A 24 6.97 -5.28 -23.22
C LYS A 24 8.42 -4.79 -23.36
N GLY A 25 9.10 -4.58 -22.23
CA GLY A 25 10.48 -4.11 -22.18
C GLY A 25 10.67 -2.60 -22.34
N GLU A 26 9.59 -1.81 -22.40
CA GLU A 26 9.66 -0.34 -22.50
C GLU A 26 9.30 0.38 -21.17
N ALA A 27 8.92 -0.35 -20.12
CA ALA A 27 8.67 0.23 -18.81
C ALA A 27 9.99 0.71 -18.17
N PRO A 28 9.98 1.82 -17.40
CA PRO A 28 11.13 2.23 -16.60
C PRO A 28 11.59 1.09 -15.68
N GLU A 29 12.90 0.94 -15.52
CA GLU A 29 13.51 -0.17 -14.76
C GLU A 29 12.95 -0.31 -13.34
N ALA A 30 12.74 0.81 -12.63
CA ALA A 30 12.15 0.81 -11.29
C ALA A 30 10.71 0.25 -11.28
N ILE A 31 9.89 0.61 -12.27
CA ILE A 31 8.51 0.12 -12.38
C ILE A 31 8.48 -1.37 -12.74
N GLU A 32 9.35 -1.82 -13.66
CA GLU A 32 9.47 -3.23 -14.05
C GLU A 32 9.94 -4.09 -12.85
N ALA A 33 10.98 -3.63 -12.15
CA ALA A 33 11.53 -4.32 -10.97
C ALA A 33 10.48 -4.43 -9.85
N LEU A 34 9.76 -3.36 -9.57
CA LEU A 34 8.69 -3.37 -8.58
C LEU A 34 7.51 -4.24 -9.03
N SER A 35 7.14 -4.21 -10.33
CA SER A 35 6.07 -5.09 -10.84
C SER A 35 6.40 -6.56 -10.57
N LYS A 36 7.64 -6.98 -10.78
CA LYS A 36 8.09 -8.35 -10.52
C LYS A 36 7.97 -8.70 -9.03
N ARG A 37 8.49 -7.84 -8.14
CA ARG A 37 8.39 -8.03 -6.69
C ARG A 37 6.95 -8.16 -6.22
N LEU A 38 6.07 -7.28 -6.69
CA LEU A 38 4.65 -7.34 -6.37
C LEU A 38 4.00 -8.61 -6.93
N LEU A 39 4.34 -9.03 -8.14
CA LEU A 39 3.81 -10.24 -8.74
C LEU A 39 4.26 -11.52 -8.00
N ASP A 40 5.49 -11.54 -7.49
CA ASP A 40 6.05 -12.69 -6.77
C ASP A 40 5.52 -12.80 -5.32
N ALA A 41 4.90 -11.75 -4.77
CA ALA A 41 4.35 -11.76 -3.41
C ALA A 41 3.08 -12.63 -3.28
N ASP A 42 2.99 -13.43 -2.22
CA ASP A 42 1.80 -14.25 -1.92
C ASP A 42 0.64 -13.47 -1.28
N ALA A 43 0.96 -12.36 -0.59
CA ALA A 43 0.02 -11.55 0.16
C ALA A 43 0.52 -10.11 0.32
N TYR A 44 -0.37 -9.18 0.66
CA TYR A 44 0.00 -7.78 0.88
C TYR A 44 -0.43 -7.25 2.25
N ILE A 45 0.41 -6.42 2.85
CA ILE A 45 0.04 -5.59 4.00
C ILE A 45 0.15 -4.14 3.56
N CYS A 46 -0.99 -3.46 3.37
CA CYS A 46 -1.02 -2.06 2.99
C CYS A 46 -1.05 -1.20 4.24
N VAL A 47 0.04 -0.47 4.48
CA VAL A 47 0.20 0.43 5.63
C VAL A 47 -0.07 1.86 5.19
N THR A 48 -0.99 2.56 5.85
CA THR A 48 -1.33 3.95 5.49
C THR A 48 -1.54 4.87 6.70
N PRO A 49 -0.96 6.08 6.72
CA PRO A 49 -1.48 7.15 7.56
C PRO A 49 -2.87 7.58 7.08
N GLU A 50 -3.58 8.36 7.90
CA GLU A 50 -4.73 9.15 7.47
C GLU A 50 -4.33 10.60 7.18
N TYR A 51 -4.52 11.02 5.94
CA TYR A 51 -4.45 12.42 5.52
C TYR A 51 -5.82 12.87 5.04
N ASN A 52 -6.42 13.87 5.70
CA ASN A 52 -7.71 14.44 5.29
C ASN A 52 -8.81 13.39 5.04
N HIS A 53 -8.90 12.38 5.90
CA HIS A 53 -9.83 11.23 5.79
C HIS A 53 -9.54 10.26 4.63
N ALA A 54 -8.38 10.37 3.99
CA ALA A 54 -7.96 9.53 2.88
C ALA A 54 -6.64 8.78 3.20
N PRO A 55 -6.34 7.71 2.46
CA PRO A 55 -5.03 7.06 2.49
C PRO A 55 -3.90 7.99 2.06
N SER A 56 -2.66 7.55 2.29
CA SER A 56 -1.47 8.25 1.81
C SER A 56 -1.51 8.44 0.30
N PRO A 57 -1.36 9.67 -0.20
CA PRO A 57 -1.18 9.93 -1.63
C PRO A 57 0.00 9.15 -2.22
N ALA A 58 1.06 8.91 -1.45
CA ALA A 58 2.22 8.14 -1.90
C ALA A 58 1.86 6.66 -2.13
N LEU A 59 1.11 6.04 -1.19
CA LEU A 59 0.62 4.67 -1.35
C LEU A 59 -0.33 4.57 -2.54
N LEU A 60 -1.28 5.51 -2.67
CA LEU A 60 -2.21 5.53 -3.79
C LEU A 60 -1.48 5.71 -5.12
N ASN A 61 -0.49 6.60 -5.20
CA ASN A 61 0.32 6.77 -6.41
C ASN A 61 1.00 5.44 -6.80
N LEU A 62 1.63 4.77 -5.83
CA LEU A 62 2.35 3.51 -6.06
C LEU A 62 1.43 2.41 -6.58
N ILE A 63 0.31 2.13 -5.91
CA ILE A 63 -0.56 1.01 -6.31
C ILE A 63 -1.24 1.26 -7.66
N ASN A 64 -1.53 2.52 -8.01
CA ASN A 64 -2.19 2.87 -9.26
C ASN A 64 -1.26 2.77 -10.49
N HIS A 65 0.05 2.56 -10.31
CA HIS A 65 0.93 2.17 -11.42
C HIS A 65 0.64 0.77 -11.93
N PHE A 66 0.01 -0.11 -11.14
CA PHE A 66 -0.18 -1.51 -11.47
C PHE A 66 -1.66 -1.87 -11.61
N GLY A 67 -1.94 -2.92 -12.37
CA GLY A 67 -3.30 -3.38 -12.63
C GLY A 67 -3.68 -4.61 -11.79
N SER A 68 -4.90 -5.07 -11.95
CA SER A 68 -5.40 -6.27 -11.25
C SER A 68 -4.62 -7.55 -11.60
N SER A 69 -3.92 -7.59 -12.74
CA SER A 69 -3.01 -8.68 -13.09
C SER A 69 -1.82 -8.84 -12.13
N THR A 70 -1.49 -7.79 -11.35
CA THR A 70 -0.39 -7.83 -10.37
C THR A 70 -0.87 -8.32 -9.01
N PHE A 71 -2.05 -7.87 -8.58
CA PHE A 71 -2.55 -8.06 -7.22
C PHE A 71 -3.67 -9.12 -7.09
N GLY A 72 -4.25 -9.54 -8.22
CA GLY A 72 -5.45 -10.36 -8.27
C GLY A 72 -5.35 -11.66 -7.48
N PHE A 73 -6.43 -11.99 -6.77
CA PHE A 73 -6.63 -13.21 -5.98
C PHE A 73 -5.68 -13.39 -4.78
N LYS A 74 -4.93 -12.35 -4.42
CA LYS A 74 -4.01 -12.40 -3.27
C LYS A 74 -4.67 -11.79 -2.02
N PRO A 75 -4.54 -12.43 -0.84
CA PRO A 75 -5.05 -11.87 0.41
C PRO A 75 -4.33 -10.56 0.75
N SER A 76 -5.07 -9.63 1.34
CA SER A 76 -4.49 -8.37 1.83
C SER A 76 -4.98 -7.96 3.22
N LEU A 77 -4.13 -7.28 3.98
CA LEU A 77 -4.42 -6.67 5.26
C LEU A 77 -4.21 -5.16 5.17
N ILE A 78 -5.08 -4.40 5.82
CA ILE A 78 -4.92 -2.94 5.95
C ILE A 78 -4.49 -2.61 7.37
N VAL A 79 -3.38 -1.89 7.47
CA VAL A 79 -2.89 -1.27 8.70
C VAL A 79 -2.98 0.23 8.52
N SER A 80 -3.65 0.91 9.44
CA SER A 80 -3.70 2.37 9.44
C SER A 80 -3.17 2.96 10.74
N TYR A 81 -2.68 4.18 10.67
CA TYR A 81 -2.22 4.91 11.85
C TYR A 81 -2.55 6.40 11.76
N SER A 82 -2.60 7.03 12.92
CA SER A 82 -2.78 8.48 13.05
C SER A 82 -2.28 8.95 14.41
N ALA A 83 -1.96 10.25 14.54
CA ALA A 83 -1.78 10.88 15.84
C ALA A 83 -3.09 10.92 16.65
N GLY A 84 -4.25 10.87 15.99
CA GLY A 84 -5.55 10.88 16.65
C GLY A 84 -5.95 9.53 17.27
N GLN A 85 -6.99 9.57 18.11
CA GLN A 85 -7.54 8.41 18.82
C GLN A 85 -8.13 7.31 17.92
N TRP A 86 -8.41 7.60 16.65
CA TRP A 86 -9.09 6.68 15.72
C TRP A 86 -8.13 5.88 14.84
N GLY A 87 -6.81 6.09 14.97
CA GLY A 87 -5.80 5.30 14.28
C GLY A 87 -5.95 5.22 12.75
N GLY A 88 -6.53 6.26 12.13
CA GLY A 88 -6.68 6.34 10.68
C GLY A 88 -7.78 5.46 10.07
N THR A 89 -8.79 5.08 10.85
CA THR A 89 -9.86 4.18 10.40
C THR A 89 -10.56 4.63 9.11
N ARG A 90 -10.71 5.95 8.86
CA ARG A 90 -11.34 6.43 7.61
C ARG A 90 -10.47 6.17 6.39
N ALA A 91 -9.16 6.38 6.53
CA ALA A 91 -8.21 6.01 5.49
C ALA A 91 -8.24 4.50 5.22
N ALA A 92 -8.29 3.67 6.26
CA ALA A 92 -8.37 2.22 6.07
C ALA A 92 -9.64 1.81 5.29
N HIS A 93 -10.80 2.34 5.68
CA HIS A 93 -12.05 2.07 5.00
C HIS A 93 -12.08 2.60 3.56
N ALA A 94 -11.46 3.75 3.30
CA ALA A 94 -11.34 4.32 1.97
C ALA A 94 -10.35 3.55 1.07
N LEU A 95 -9.34 2.90 1.64
CA LEU A 95 -8.38 2.08 0.89
C LEU A 95 -8.98 0.72 0.45
N ARG A 96 -9.91 0.17 1.25
CA ARG A 96 -10.46 -1.16 1.02
C ARG A 96 -11.08 -1.35 -0.37
N PRO A 97 -11.93 -0.43 -0.90
CA PRO A 97 -12.45 -0.54 -2.27
C PRO A 97 -11.36 -0.56 -3.33
N ALA A 98 -10.29 0.23 -3.18
CA ALA A 98 -9.19 0.26 -4.14
C ALA A 98 -8.48 -1.10 -4.21
N LEU A 99 -8.21 -1.73 -3.06
CA LEU A 99 -7.63 -3.07 -3.03
C LEU A 99 -8.56 -4.12 -3.64
N SER A 100 -9.87 -4.03 -3.37
CA SER A 100 -10.85 -4.93 -4.00
C SER A 100 -10.94 -4.74 -5.52
N GLU A 101 -10.87 -3.51 -6.01
CA GLU A 101 -10.85 -3.20 -7.45
C GLU A 101 -9.59 -3.75 -8.13
N LEU A 102 -8.44 -3.66 -7.46
CA LEU A 102 -7.19 -4.30 -7.89
C LEU A 102 -7.24 -5.84 -7.80
N GLY A 103 -8.34 -6.42 -7.35
CA GLY A 103 -8.54 -7.87 -7.28
C GLY A 103 -7.91 -8.54 -6.05
N CYS A 104 -7.38 -7.79 -5.09
CA CYS A 104 -7.00 -8.35 -3.80
C CYS A 104 -8.22 -8.93 -3.08
N ILE A 105 -7.96 -9.74 -2.04
CA ILE A 105 -8.96 -10.25 -1.10
C ILE A 105 -8.68 -9.63 0.28
N PRO A 106 -9.16 -8.41 0.58
CA PRO A 106 -8.95 -7.79 1.89
C PRO A 106 -9.67 -8.57 2.98
N VAL A 107 -8.93 -9.00 4.00
CA VAL A 107 -9.52 -9.69 5.16
C VAL A 107 -10.46 -8.76 5.94
N SER A 108 -11.34 -9.34 6.75
CA SER A 108 -12.28 -8.56 7.58
C SER A 108 -11.58 -7.79 8.70
N ALA A 109 -10.52 -8.36 9.25
CA ALA A 109 -9.71 -7.72 10.28
C ALA A 109 -8.91 -6.54 9.71
N MET A 110 -8.82 -5.46 10.47
CA MET A 110 -7.97 -4.31 10.18
C MET A 110 -7.20 -3.93 11.44
N VAL A 111 -6.01 -3.39 11.28
CA VAL A 111 -5.21 -2.87 12.39
C VAL A 111 -5.27 -1.34 12.35
N HIS A 112 -5.71 -0.73 13.44
CA HIS A 112 -5.70 0.73 13.60
C HIS A 112 -4.78 1.07 14.77
N VAL A 113 -3.76 1.91 14.52
CA VAL A 113 -2.79 2.35 15.53
C VAL A 113 -3.12 3.78 15.95
N PRO A 114 -3.91 3.98 17.02
CA PRO A 114 -4.21 5.30 17.53
C PRO A 114 -3.01 5.89 18.26
N ARG A 115 -2.91 7.22 18.28
CA ARG A 115 -1.81 7.93 18.95
C ARG A 115 -0.45 7.34 18.58
N ALA A 116 -0.19 7.20 17.28
CA ALA A 116 0.95 6.42 16.78
C ALA A 116 2.32 6.83 17.34
N GLY A 117 2.51 8.12 17.68
CA GLY A 117 3.74 8.59 18.33
C GLY A 117 3.93 8.18 19.79
N GLU A 118 2.87 7.68 20.45
CA GLU A 118 2.89 7.11 21.81
C GLU A 118 2.80 5.59 21.80
N ALA A 119 2.33 4.99 20.70
CA ALA A 119 2.05 3.56 20.60
C ALA A 119 3.30 2.69 20.43
N LEU A 120 4.42 3.29 20.04
CA LEU A 120 5.69 2.63 19.77
C LEU A 120 6.81 3.30 20.56
N SER A 121 7.71 2.47 21.09
CA SER A 121 8.97 2.91 21.70
C SER A 121 9.96 3.40 20.63
N ALA A 122 11.07 3.99 21.06
CA ALA A 122 12.11 4.51 20.15
C ALA A 122 12.77 3.42 19.28
N ASP A 123 12.78 2.17 19.75
CA ASP A 123 13.24 0.98 19.03
C ASP A 123 12.14 0.31 18.19
N GLY A 124 10.94 0.89 18.13
CA GLY A 124 9.83 0.39 17.32
C GLY A 124 9.07 -0.79 17.92
N ALA A 125 9.33 -1.12 19.20
CA ALA A 125 8.51 -2.08 19.94
C ALA A 125 7.18 -1.43 20.36
N PRO A 126 6.11 -2.20 20.62
CA PRO A 126 4.93 -1.68 21.28
C PRO A 126 5.30 -1.03 22.63
N ALA A 127 4.81 0.19 22.86
CA ALA A 127 5.04 0.93 24.10
C ALA A 127 4.35 0.30 25.33
#